data_AF-A0AA48RDF6-F1
#
_entry.id   AF-A0AA48RDF6-F1
#
_cell.length_a   1.000
_cell.length_b   1.000
_cell.length_c   1.000
_cell.angle_alpha   90.00
_cell.angle_beta   90.00
_cell.angle_gamma   90.00
#
_symmetry.space_group_name_H-M   'P 1'
#
loop_
_entity.id
_entity.type
_entity.pdbx_description
1 polymer ?
#
loop_
_entity_poly.entity_id
_entity_poly.type
_entity_poly.pdbx_seq_one_letter_code
_entity_poly.pdbx_strand_id
1 'polypeptide(L)' 'MEKDRDPLKRPTYVTQIGNTTIKIRSALPFMTPEEQERWWIENDSLPEVQMFKKARIAALLHVAKAEAARENNSA' A
#
# COMPACT_ATOMS: atom_id res chain seq x y z
N MET A 1 3.60 -16.46 -40.74
CA MET A 1 2.92 -15.40 -39.99
C MET A 1 3.96 -14.63 -39.21
N GLU A 2 4.35 -13.45 -39.69
CA GLU A 2 5.20 -12.52 -38.93
C GLU A 2 4.46 -12.13 -37.65
N LYS A 3 5.09 -12.38 -36.50
CA LYS A 3 4.57 -11.89 -35.22
C LYS A 3 4.76 -10.38 -35.21
N ASP A 4 3.67 -9.64 -35.33
CA ASP A 4 3.63 -8.18 -35.20
C ASP A 4 4.29 -7.79 -33.86
N ARG A 5 5.43 -7.08 -33.93
CA ARG A 5 6.26 -6.71 -32.75
C ARG A 5 6.01 -5.27 -32.30
N ASP A 6 4.94 -4.63 -32.78
CA ASP A 6 4.60 -3.27 -32.40
C ASP A 6 4.43 -3.15 -30.87
N PRO A 7 5.31 -2.41 -30.17
CA PRO A 7 5.26 -2.27 -28.72
C PRO A 7 4.00 -1.53 -28.24
N LEU A 8 3.34 -0.75 -29.11
CA LEU A 8 2.12 -0.01 -28.78
C LEU A 8 0.84 -0.87 -28.89
N LYS A 9 0.90 -2.02 -29.57
CA LYS A 9 -0.21 -2.99 -29.66
C LYS A 9 -0.18 -4.06 -28.56
N ARG A 10 0.81 -4.03 -27.66
CA ARG A 10 0.82 -4.93 -26.50
C ARG A 10 -0.42 -4.65 -25.67
N PRO A 11 -1.23 -5.67 -25.29
CA PRO A 11 -2.35 -5.45 -24.41
C PRO A 11 -1.84 -4.84 -23.12
N THR A 12 -2.13 -3.56 -22.92
CA THR A 12 -1.95 -2.88 -21.64
C THR A 12 -3.02 -3.46 -20.73
N TYR A 13 -2.61 -4.38 -19.87
CA TYR A 13 -3.50 -4.97 -18.88
C TYR A 13 -4.12 -3.84 -18.05
N VAL A 14 -5.44 -3.72 -18.16
CA VAL A 14 -6.27 -2.90 -17.26
C VAL A 14 -5.82 -3.24 -15.84
N THR A 15 -5.48 -2.22 -15.07
CA THR A 15 -4.92 -2.32 -13.72
C THR A 15 -5.58 -3.45 -12.94
N GLN A 16 -4.86 -4.58 -12.84
CA GLN A 16 -5.40 -5.78 -12.24
C GLN A 16 -5.46 -5.53 -10.73
N ILE A 17 -6.68 -5.55 -10.17
CA ILE A 17 -6.94 -5.51 -8.73
C ILE A 17 -6.06 -6.59 -8.07
N GLY A 18 -5.05 -6.17 -7.30
CA GLY A 18 -4.02 -7.03 -6.72
C GLY A 18 -2.57 -6.57 -6.94
N ASN A 19 -2.25 -5.92 -8.07
CA ASN A 19 -0.91 -5.38 -8.31
C ASN A 19 -0.58 -4.19 -7.38
N THR A 20 -1.60 -3.44 -6.97
CA THR A 20 -1.45 -2.34 -6.01
C THR A 20 -0.95 -2.84 -4.66
N THR A 21 -1.45 -4.00 -4.19
CA THR A 21 -0.99 -4.62 -2.94
C THR A 21 0.46 -5.09 -3.02
N ILE A 22 0.89 -5.60 -4.18
CA ILE A 22 2.29 -5.99 -4.43
C ILE A 22 3.18 -4.74 -4.41
N LYS A 23 2.80 -3.66 -5.10
CA LYS A 23 3.53 -2.38 -5.11
C LYS A 23 3.67 -1.76 -3.71
N ILE A 24 2.62 -1.83 -2.89
CA ILE A 24 2.65 -1.37 -1.50
C ILE A 24 3.72 -2.15 -0.71
N ARG A 25 3.71 -3.49 -0.79
CA ARG A 25 4.61 -4.34 0.00
C ARG A 25 6.07 -4.32 -0.48
N SER A 26 6.30 -4.05 -1.76
CA SER A 26 7.64 -4.09 -2.35
C SER A 26 8.34 -2.73 -2.40
N ALA A 27 7.61 -1.62 -2.40
CA ALA A 27 8.20 -0.29 -2.64
C ALA A 27 8.23 0.62 -1.42
N LEU A 28 7.13 0.68 -0.63
CA LEU A 28 7.05 1.58 0.54
C LEU A 28 8.17 1.38 1.57
N PRO A 29 8.61 0.15 1.92
CA PRO A 29 9.66 -0.04 2.93
C PRO A 29 11.03 0.57 2.57
N PHE A 30 11.28 0.81 1.28
CA PHE A 30 12.56 1.33 0.78
C PHE A 30 12.49 2.83 0.44
N MET A 31 11.31 3.45 0.54
CA MET A 31 11.11 4.88 0.35
C MET A 31 11.43 5.65 1.62
N THR A 32 11.93 6.89 1.47
CA THR A 32 12.04 7.81 2.61
C THR A 32 10.65 8.18 3.16
N PRO A 33 10.54 8.70 4.39
CA PRO A 33 9.24 9.13 4.94
C PRO A 33 8.48 10.10 4.02
N GLU A 34 9.18 11.06 3.41
CA GLU A 34 8.61 12.08 2.52
C GLU A 34 8.10 11.45 1.21
N GLU A 35 8.84 10.48 0.68
CA GLU A 35 8.46 9.74 -0.52
C GLU A 35 7.24 8.84 -0.25
N GLN A 36 7.20 8.18 0.91
CA GLN A 36 6.05 7.38 1.32
C GLN A 36 4.80 8.25 1.46
N GLU A 37 4.91 9.42 2.11
CA GLU A 37 3.79 10.35 2.27
C GLU A 37 3.25 10.80 0.91
N ARG A 38 4.14 11.18 0.00
CA ARG A 38 3.76 11.56 -1.36
C ARG A 38 3.07 10.42 -2.11
N TRP A 39 3.61 9.20 -2.01
CA TRP A 39 3.01 8.01 -2.61
C TRP A 39 1.60 7.76 -2.09
N TRP A 40 1.37 7.92 -0.78
CA TRP A 40 0.05 7.76 -0.18
C TRP A 40 -0.97 8.79 -0.65
N ILE A 41 -0.53 10.01 -0.95
CA ILE A 41 -1.39 11.10 -1.47
C ILE A 41 -1.73 10.83 -2.93
N GLU A 42 -0.72 10.52 -3.74
CA GLU A 42 -0.87 10.29 -5.19
C GLU A 42 -1.77 9.08 -5.51
N ASN A 43 -1.80 8.08 -4.61
CA ASN A 43 -2.55 6.84 -4.81
C ASN A 43 -3.82 6.73 -3.95
N ASP A 44 -4.24 7.81 -3.26
CA ASP A 44 -5.38 7.77 -2.32
C ASP A 44 -6.73 7.46 -2.97
N SER A 45 -6.85 7.68 -4.29
CA SER A 45 -8.06 7.36 -5.06
C SER A 45 -8.26 5.86 -5.28
N LEU A 46 -7.24 5.02 -5.03
CA LEU A 46 -7.33 3.57 -5.23
C LEU A 46 -8.00 2.88 -4.03
N PRO A 47 -9.07 2.09 -4.23
CA PRO A 47 -9.77 1.41 -3.16
C PRO A 47 -8.86 0.52 -2.28
N GLU A 48 -7.91 -0.18 -2.87
CA GLU A 48 -6.98 -1.06 -2.15
C GLU A 48 -6.03 -0.28 -1.24
N VAL A 49 -5.64 0.93 -1.66
CA VAL A 49 -4.82 1.86 -0.87
C VAL A 49 -5.62 2.35 0.33
N GLN A 50 -6.89 2.72 0.14
CA GLN A 50 -7.77 3.13 1.23
C GLN A 50 -8.02 1.99 2.23
N MET A 51 -8.25 0.77 1.75
CA MET A 51 -8.40 -0.42 2.60
C MET A 51 -7.13 -0.68 3.43
N PHE A 52 -5.95 -0.58 2.79
CA PHE A 52 -4.69 -0.76 3.50
C PHE A 52 -4.44 0.34 4.55
N LYS A 53 -4.73 1.62 4.22
CA LYS A 53 -4.65 2.72 5.19
C LYS A 53 -5.53 2.45 6.41
N LYS A 54 -6.79 2.03 6.21
CA LYS A 54 -7.71 1.68 7.30
C LYS A 54 -7.16 0.54 8.17
N ALA A 55 -6.65 -0.54 7.55
CA ALA A 55 -6.07 -1.66 8.27
C ALA A 55 -4.83 -1.24 9.08
N ARG A 56 -3.97 -0.39 8.50
CA ARG A 56 -2.78 0.15 9.18
C ARG A 56 -3.17 0.99 10.41
N ILE A 57 -4.15 1.90 10.27
CA ILE A 57 -4.63 2.72 11.39
C ILE A 57 -5.20 1.84 12.50
N ALA A 58 -6.03 0.85 12.15
CA ALA A 58 -6.62 -0.08 13.13
C ALA A 58 -5.54 -0.87 13.88
N ALA A 59 -4.50 -1.35 13.19
CA ALA A 59 -3.37 -2.05 13.80
C ALA A 59 -2.60 -1.14 14.77
N LEU A 60 -2.31 0.11 14.39
CA LEU A 60 -1.62 1.07 15.26
C LEU A 60 -2.44 1.38 16.52
N LEU A 61 -3.74 1.60 16.39
CA LEU A 61 -4.64 1.81 17.53
C LEU A 61 -4.68 0.59 18.46
N HIS A 62 -4.67 -0.62 17.90
CA HIS A 62 -4.62 -1.85 18.69
C HIS A 62 -3.32 -1.97 19.48
N VAL A 63 -2.17 -1.71 18.85
CA VAL A 63 -0.86 -1.71 19.51
C VAL A 63 -0.83 -0.68 20.65
N ALA A 64 -1.23 0.56 20.38
CA ALA A 64 -1.26 1.61 21.40
C ALA A 64 -2.14 1.26 22.61
N LYS A 65 -3.32 0.66 22.37
CA LYS A 65 -4.19 0.16 23.45
C LYS A 65 -3.54 -0.96 24.26
N ALA A 66 -2.84 -1.88 23.60
CA ALA A 66 -2.15 -2.98 24.27
C ALA A 66 -0.96 -2.48 25.10
N GLU A 67 -0.23 -1.48 24.62
CA GLU A 67 0.86 -0.83 25.35
C GLU A 67 0.34 -0.09 26.59
N ALA A 68 -0.70 0.73 26.44
CA ALA A 68 -1.31 1.43 27.57
C ALA A 68 -1.87 0.48 28.65
N ALA A 69 -2.41 -0.67 28.25
CA ALA A 69 -2.85 -1.71 29.19
C ALA A 69 -1.69 -2.38 29.93
N ARG A 70 -0.52 -2.51 29.29
CA ARG A 70 0.69 -3.04 29.93
C ARG A 70 1.27 -2.05 30.94
N GLU A 71 1.35 -0.77 30.60
CA GLU A 71 1.84 0.27 31.52
C GLU A 71 0.95 0.39 32.77
N ASN A 72 -0.38 0.37 32.61
CA ASN A 72 -1.32 0.38 33.74
C ASN A 72 -1.26 -0.86 34.63
N ASN A 73 -0.84 -2.02 34.11
CA ASN A 73 -0.63 -3.24 34.91
C ASN A 73 0.77 -3.30 35.56
N SER A 74 1.66 -2.37 35.21
CA SER A 74 3.03 -2.31 35.72
C SER A 74 3.23 -1.20 36.76
N ALA A 75 2.17 -0.46 37.09
CA ALA A 75 2.09 0.61 38.10
C ALA A 75 1.27 0.15 39.31
#